data_AF-A0A816FMT8-F1
#
_entry.id   AF-A0A816FMT8-F1
#
_cell.length_a   1.000
_cell.length_b   1.000
_cell.length_c   1.000
_cell.angle_alpha   90.00
_cell.angle_beta   90.00
_cell.angle_gamma   90.00
#
_symmetry.space_group_name_H-M   'P 1'
#
loop_
_entity.id
_entity.type
_entity.pdbx_description
1 polymer ?
#
loop_
_entity_poly.entity_id
_entity_poly.type
_entity_poly.pdbx_seq_one_letter_code
_entity_poly.pdbx_strand_id
1 'polypeptide(L)' 'MREHSGPGVQIKAAGGVRTLDDLLLVRSFGATRVGATAIVAIMEEAKARGITDTPTEITLKSVVHLQSGY' A
#
# COMPACT_ATOMS: atom_id res chain seq x y z
N MET A 1 -9.71 -4.84 10.23
CA MET A 1 -10.62 -5.25 9.12
C MET A 1 -10.28 -6.62 8.56
N ARG A 2 -9.02 -6.86 8.13
CA ARG A 2 -8.64 -8.14 7.51
C ARG A 2 -8.89 -9.35 8.42
N GLU A 3 -8.50 -9.26 9.69
CA GLU A 3 -8.67 -10.32 10.70
C GLU A 3 -10.13 -10.74 10.94
N HIS A 4 -11.07 -9.80 10.85
CA HIS A 4 -12.49 -10.06 11.09
C HIS A 4 -13.30 -10.38 9.82
N SER A 5 -12.65 -10.34 8.66
CA SER A 5 -13.31 -10.53 7.37
C SER A 5 -13.00 -11.93 6.85
N GLY A 6 -14.03 -12.69 6.43
CA GLY A 6 -13.88 -14.05 5.90
C GLY A 6 -12.92 -14.15 4.70
N PRO A 7 -12.42 -15.35 4.38
CA PRO A 7 -11.34 -15.56 3.40
C PRO A 7 -11.69 -15.11 1.98
N GLY A 8 -12.96 -15.21 1.57
CA GLY A 8 -13.43 -14.70 0.28
C GLY A 8 -13.66 -13.20 0.24
N VAL A 9 -13.65 -12.52 1.39
CA VAL A 9 -13.87 -11.07 1.46
C VAL A 9 -12.60 -10.33 1.11
N GLN A 10 -12.73 -9.37 0.22
CA GLN A 10 -11.65 -8.65 -0.39
C GLN A 10 -11.54 -7.24 0.24
N ILE A 11 -10.46 -6.93 0.98
CA ILE A 11 -10.21 -5.60 1.59
C ILE A 11 -9.65 -4.55 0.62
N LYS A 12 -10.26 -3.36 0.56
CA LYS A 12 -9.74 -2.19 -0.15
C LYS A 12 -9.21 -1.17 0.84
N ALA A 13 -7.95 -0.74 0.68
CA ALA A 13 -7.43 0.44 1.35
C ALA A 13 -7.83 1.70 0.56
N ALA A 14 -8.39 2.71 1.22
CA ALA A 14 -8.78 3.98 0.63
C ALA A 14 -8.65 5.10 1.66
N GLY A 15 -8.33 6.31 1.19
CA GLY A 15 -8.02 7.45 2.05
C GLY A 15 -6.60 7.37 2.62
N GLY A 16 -5.82 8.44 2.48
CA GLY A 16 -4.47 8.54 3.05
C GLY A 16 -3.32 7.88 2.26
N VAL A 17 -3.58 7.05 1.24
CA VAL A 17 -2.51 6.49 0.39
C VAL A 17 -2.03 7.54 -0.61
N ARG A 18 -0.83 8.08 -0.40
CA ARG A 18 -0.26 9.17 -1.21
C ARG A 18 1.05 8.81 -1.89
N THR A 19 1.80 7.86 -1.32
CA THR A 19 3.12 7.44 -1.79
C THR A 19 3.16 5.95 -2.11
N LEU A 20 4.21 5.51 -2.80
CA LEU A 20 4.43 4.08 -3.01
C LEU A 20 4.62 3.32 -1.69
N ASP A 21 5.32 3.91 -0.72
CA ASP A 21 5.54 3.28 0.59
C ASP A 21 4.22 3.09 1.34
N ASP A 22 3.29 4.05 1.27
CA ASP A 22 1.94 3.89 1.85
C ASP A 22 1.19 2.72 1.20
N LEU A 23 1.27 2.61 -0.14
CA LEU A 23 0.61 1.55 -0.90
C LEU A 23 1.15 0.18 -0.49
N LEU A 24 2.47 0.06 -0.39
CA LEU A 24 3.13 -1.18 -0.01
C LEU A 24 2.85 -1.55 1.45
N LEU A 25 2.78 -0.57 2.34
CA LEU A 25 2.41 -0.75 3.73
C LEU A 25 0.99 -1.33 3.85
N VAL A 26 -0.02 -0.71 3.23
CA VAL A 26 -1.40 -1.22 3.31
C VAL A 26 -1.54 -2.61 2.67
N ARG A 27 -0.73 -2.91 1.64
CA ARG A 27 -0.68 -4.23 1.03
C ARG A 27 -0.09 -5.28 1.98
N SER A 28 0.93 -4.93 2.77
CA SER A 28 1.49 -5.82 3.79
C SER A 28 0.47 -6.18 4.89
N PHE A 29 -0.49 -5.31 5.17
CA PHE A 29 -1.62 -5.58 6.08
C PHE A 29 -2.75 -6.44 5.45
N GLY A 30 -2.58 -6.89 4.21
CA GLY A 30 -3.55 -7.76 3.54
C GLY A 30 -4.66 -7.02 2.78
N ALA A 31 -4.50 -5.72 2.51
CA ALA A 31 -5.32 -5.06 1.49
C ALA A 31 -4.99 -5.67 0.13
N THR A 32 -6.03 -6.04 -0.64
CA THR A 32 -5.80 -6.60 -1.99
C THR A 32 -6.24 -5.65 -3.11
N ARG A 33 -6.78 -4.47 -2.75
CA ARG A 33 -7.03 -3.34 -3.65
C ARG A 33 -6.68 -2.04 -2.95
N VAL A 34 -6.29 -1.03 -3.72
CA VAL A 34 -5.97 0.32 -3.24
C VAL A 34 -6.70 1.34 -4.09
N GLY A 35 -7.40 2.28 -3.45
CA GLY A 35 -7.96 3.46 -4.10
C GLY A 35 -7.17 4.70 -3.71
N ALA A 36 -6.42 5.25 -4.66
CA ALA A 36 -5.63 6.46 -4.46
C ALA A 36 -5.82 7.42 -5.64
N THR A 37 -6.09 8.70 -5.37
CA THR A 37 -6.11 9.73 -6.42
C THR A 37 -4.72 10.04 -6.95
N ALA A 38 -3.68 9.76 -6.15
CA ALA A 38 -2.27 9.95 -6.50
C ALA A 38 -1.66 8.75 -7.27
N ILE A 39 -2.49 7.87 -7.85
CA ILE A 39 -2.02 6.61 -8.42
C ILE A 39 -0.95 6.79 -9.50
N VAL A 40 -1.06 7.84 -10.32
CA VAL A 40 -0.07 8.13 -11.37
C VAL A 40 1.33 8.34 -10.77
N ALA A 41 1.45 9.21 -9.75
CA ALA A 41 2.72 9.48 -9.09
C ALA A 41 3.30 8.23 -8.42
N ILE A 42 2.43 7.41 -7.79
CA ILE A 42 2.82 6.15 -7.16
C ILE A 42 3.39 5.17 -8.19
N MET A 43 2.77 5.06 -9.37
CA MET A 43 3.24 4.17 -10.42
C MET A 43 4.55 4.64 -11.06
N GLU A 44 4.74 5.96 -11.23
CA GLU A 44 6.02 6.50 -11.69
C GLU A 44 7.14 6.27 -10.67
N GLU A 45 6.84 6.39 -9.37
CA GLU A 45 7.78 6.03 -8.32
C GLU A 45 8.11 4.53 -8.34
N ALA A 46 7.12 3.66 -8.56
CA ALA A 46 7.34 2.22 -8.67
C ALA A 46 8.30 1.87 -9.81
N LYS A 47 8.09 2.48 -10.99
CA LYS A 47 9.00 2.33 -12.13
C LYS A 47 10.39 2.84 -11.81
N ALA A 48 10.51 4.00 -11.17
CA ALA A 48 11.81 4.57 -10.78
C ALA A 48 12.56 3.68 -9.78
N ARG A 49 11.84 2.94 -8.92
CA ARG A 49 12.40 1.95 -8.00
C ARG A 49 12.64 0.57 -8.63
N GLY A 50 12.40 0.40 -9.93
CA GLY A 50 12.61 -0.86 -10.64
C GLY A 50 11.56 -1.93 -10.36
N ILE A 51 10.39 -1.56 -9.84
CA ILE A 51 9.27 -2.48 -9.66
C ILE A 51 8.62 -2.72 -11.03
N THR A 52 8.80 -3.93 -11.54
CA THR A 52 8.28 -4.37 -12.85
C THR A 52 7.34 -5.56 -12.66
N ASP A 53 7.03 -6.26 -13.76
CA ASP A 53 6.14 -7.43 -13.76
C ASP A 53 6.77 -8.67 -13.09
N THR A 54 8.07 -8.62 -12.78
CA THR A 54 8.75 -9.68 -12.04
C THR A 54 8.68 -9.44 -10.52
N PRO A 55 8.32 -10.45 -9.72
CA PRO A 55 8.37 -10.34 -8.25
C PRO A 55 9.76 -9.91 -7.79
N THR A 56 9.82 -8.75 -7.13
CA THR A 56 11.08 -8.14 -6.68
C THR A 56 10.99 -7.91 -5.18
N GLU A 57 12.05 -8.29 -4.46
CA GLU A 57 12.18 -7.98 -3.04
C GLU A 57 12.50 -6.51 -2.86
N ILE A 58 11.71 -5.85 -2.01
CA ILE A 58 11.86 -4.42 -1.72
C ILE A 58 11.87 -4.22 -0.21
N THR A 59 12.76 -3.35 0.24
CA THR A 59 12.77 -2.94 1.65
C THR A 59 11.75 -1.84 1.84
N LEU A 60 10.77 -2.09 2.72
CA LEU A 60 9.84 -1.04 3.14
C LEU A 60 10.58 -0.07 4.04
N LYS A 61 10.58 1.22 3.68
CA LYS A 61 11.01 2.27 4.60
C LYS A 61 9.97 2.30 5.73
N SER A 62 10.38 1.89 6.92
CA SER A 62 9.53 1.88 8.10
C SER A 62 8.86 3.24 8.30
N VAL A 63 7.53 3.29 8.19
CA VAL A 63 6.77 4.50 8.53
C VAL A 63 6.67 4.56 10.05
N VAL A 64 7.70 5.11 10.70
CA VAL A 64 7.59 5.53 12.10
C VAL A 64 6.91 6.90 12.11
N HIS A 65 5.60 6.94 11.86
CA HIS A 65 4.76 8.08 12.25
C HIS A 65 3.27 7.75 12.20
N LEU A 66 2.81 6.83 13.04
CA LEU A 66 1.41 6.90 13.49
C LEU A 66 1.36 7.97 14.57
N GLN A 67 1.28 9.24 14.15
CA GLN A 67 0.81 10.28 15.04
C GLN A 67 -0.65 9.97 15.37
N SER A 68 -0.85 9.42 16.57
CA SER A 68 -2.14 9.28 17.23
C SER A 68 -2.72 10.68 17.47
N GLY A 69 -3.43 11.21 16.49
CA GLY A 69 -4.29 12.37 16.63
C GLY A 69 -5.73 11.89 16.77
N TYR A 70 -6.30 12.15 17.95
CA TYR A 70 -7.66 11.94 18.46
C TYR A 70 -8.76 11.49 17.48
#